data_AF-A0A672QJ81-F1
#
_entry.id   AF-A0A672QJ81-F1
#
_cell.length_a   1.000
_cell.length_b   1.000
_cell.length_c   1.000
_cell.angle_alpha   90.00
_cell.angle_beta   90.00
_cell.angle_gamma   90.00
#
_symmetry.space_group_name_H-M   'P 1'
#
loop_
_entity.id
_entity.type
_entity.pdbx_description
1 polymer ?
#
loop_
_entity_poly.entity_id
_entity_poly.type
_entity_poly.pdbx_seq_one_letter_code
_entity_poly.pdbx_strand_id
1 'polypeptide(L)'
;MSNRMVCREASHAGSWYTASGSQLNAQLEGWLSQAQSTAGPARAIIAPHAGYTYCGACAAHAYKQVDPSITIFYLMMLILMRLCVIIFVTPQFKTQRL
;
A
#
# COMPACT_ATOMS: atom_id res chain seq x y z
N MET A 1 33.66 -6.41 -1.86
CA MET A 1 32.76 -5.25 -1.78
C MET A 1 31.57 -5.64 -0.93
N SER A 2 31.43 -5.07 0.27
CA SER A 2 30.29 -5.37 1.15
C SER A 2 29.04 -4.73 0.53
N ASN A 3 28.05 -5.55 0.19
CA ASN A 3 26.75 -5.10 -0.31
C ASN A 3 26.01 -4.42 0.85
N ARG A 4 26.28 -3.13 1.06
CA ARG A 4 25.65 -2.35 2.14
C ARG A 4 24.20 -2.13 1.75
N MET A 5 23.28 -2.86 2.40
CA MET A 5 21.85 -2.60 2.25
C MET A 5 21.58 -1.14 2.60
N VAL A 6 21.14 -0.35 1.63
CA VAL A 6 20.72 1.03 1.83
C VAL A 6 19.26 0.99 2.27
N CYS A 7 19.04 1.07 3.58
CA CYS A 7 17.68 1.15 4.14
C CYS A 7 17.22 2.60 4.19
N ARG A 8 15.99 2.87 3.72
CA ARG A 8 15.34 4.17 3.89
C ARG A 8 14.57 4.17 5.20
N GLU A 9 14.91 5.10 6.09
CA GLU A 9 14.21 5.27 7.36
C GLU A 9 12.76 5.73 7.18
N ALA A 10 11.88 5.23 8.07
CA ALA A 10 10.47 5.58 8.12
C ALA A 10 10.28 6.95 8.81
N SER A 11 10.76 8.03 8.18
CA SER A 11 10.87 9.36 8.79
C SER A 11 9.55 10.01 9.27
N HIS A 12 8.40 9.48 8.84
CA HIS A 12 7.07 9.99 9.20
C HIS A 12 6.36 9.11 10.25
N ALA A 13 7.00 8.01 10.69
CA ALA A 13 6.51 7.18 11.79
C ALA A 13 6.44 8.00 13.09
N GLY A 14 5.34 7.87 13.83
CA GLY A 14 5.08 8.61 15.06
C GLY A 14 4.45 10.00 14.85
N SER A 15 4.38 10.50 13.61
CA SER A 15 3.70 11.76 13.28
C SER A 15 2.51 11.54 12.35
N TRP A 16 2.70 10.89 11.19
CA TRP A 16 1.64 10.66 10.20
C TRP A 16 0.88 9.35 10.43
N TYR A 17 1.56 8.38 11.04
CA TYR A 17 1.03 7.08 11.41
C TYR A 17 1.74 6.59 12.67
N THR A 18 1.14 5.65 13.38
CA THR A 18 1.67 5.10 14.62
C THR A 18 3.05 4.47 14.41
N ALA A 19 4.04 4.82 15.23
CA ALA A 19 5.38 4.21 15.17
C ALA A 19 5.41 2.77 15.71
N SER A 20 4.45 2.41 16.57
CA SER A 20 4.30 1.04 17.08
C SER A 20 3.70 0.13 16.01
N GLY A 21 4.47 -0.88 15.57
CA GLY A 21 4.04 -1.82 14.55
C GLY A 21 2.79 -2.62 14.93
N SER A 22 2.64 -3.01 16.20
CA SER A 22 1.47 -3.78 16.65
C SER A 22 0.18 -2.94 16.62
N GLN A 23 0.27 -1.68 17.07
CA GLN A 23 -0.86 -0.75 17.03
C GLN A 23 -1.23 -0.40 15.59
N LEU A 24 -0.21 -0.13 14.75
CA LEU A 24 -0.43 0.16 13.33
C LEU A 24 -1.11 -1.02 12.62
N ASN A 25 -0.67 -2.25 12.89
CA ASN A 25 -1.27 -3.45 12.32
C ASN A 25 -2.75 -3.58 12.70
N ALA A 26 -3.07 -3.42 13.98
CA ALA A 26 -4.46 -3.48 14.45
C ALA A 26 -5.35 -2.40 13.81
N GLN A 27 -4.82 -1.18 13.61
CA GLN A 27 -5.53 -0.11 12.91
C GLN A 27 -5.82 -0.49 11.45
N LEU A 28 -4.81 -0.98 10.74
CA LEU A 28 -4.92 -1.39 9.34
C LEU A 28 -5.88 -2.56 9.15
N GLU A 29 -5.77 -3.60 9.98
CA GLU A 29 -6.71 -4.75 9.98
C GLU A 29 -8.13 -4.29 10.25
N GLY A 30 -8.33 -3.37 11.21
CA GLY A 30 -9.62 -2.79 11.51
C GLY A 30 -10.27 -2.13 10.29
N TRP A 31 -9.54 -1.31 9.54
CA TRP A 31 -10.07 -0.69 8.32
C TRP A 31 -10.25 -1.68 7.17
N LEU A 32 -9.31 -2.61 6.97
CA LEU A 32 -9.39 -3.63 5.92
C LEU A 32 -10.52 -4.63 6.15
N SER A 33 -10.95 -4.85 7.39
CA SER A 33 -12.09 -5.72 7.73
C SER A 33 -13.43 -5.10 7.31
N GLN A 34 -13.52 -3.77 7.30
CA GLN A 34 -14.73 -3.02 6.95
C GLN A 34 -14.85 -2.78 5.43
N ALA A 35 -13.71 -2.78 4.73
CA ALA A 35 -13.67 -2.61 3.28
C ALA A 35 -14.22 -3.86 2.56
N GLN A 36 -15.14 -3.64 1.63
CA GLN A 36 -15.66 -4.68 0.74
C GLN A 36 -14.73 -4.88 -0.46
N SER A 37 -14.47 -6.14 -0.81
CA SER A 37 -13.83 -6.49 -2.09
C SER A 37 -14.93 -6.51 -3.16
N THR A 38 -14.85 -5.61 -4.13
CA THR A 38 -15.89 -5.40 -5.15
C THR A 38 -15.35 -5.48 -6.56
N ALA A 39 -14.03 -5.29 -6.75
CA ALA A 39 -13.36 -5.42 -8.02
C ALA A 39 -12.48 -6.69 -8.03
N GLY A 40 -12.37 -7.33 -9.20
CA GLY A 40 -11.32 -8.34 -9.44
C GLY A 40 -9.92 -7.75 -9.18
N PRO A 41 -8.85 -8.57 -9.20
CA PRO A 41 -7.56 -8.16 -8.67
C PRO A 41 -7.07 -6.87 -9.34
N ALA A 42 -6.96 -5.81 -8.55
CA ALA A 42 -6.67 -4.48 -9.03
C ALA A 42 -5.25 -4.42 -9.62
N ARG A 43 -5.12 -3.92 -10.86
CA ARG A 43 -3.81 -3.69 -11.53
C ARG A 43 -3.19 -2.34 -11.17
N ALA A 44 -3.97 -1.44 -10.59
CA ALA A 44 -3.50 -0.18 -10.07
C ALA A 44 -4.48 0.30 -9.01
N ILE A 45 -3.98 0.99 -8.00
CA ILE A 45 -4.80 1.63 -6.98
C ILE A 45 -4.40 3.10 -6.84
N ILE A 46 -5.39 3.93 -6.54
CA ILE A 46 -5.17 5.33 -6.17
C ILE A 46 -5.64 5.43 -4.72
N ALA A 47 -4.72 5.78 -3.83
CA ALA A 47 -5.01 5.92 -2.41
C ALA A 47 -4.59 7.31 -1.92
N PRO A 48 -5.30 7.91 -0.96
CA PRO A 48 -4.87 9.14 -0.32
C PRO A 48 -3.58 8.92 0.48
N HIS A 49 -2.74 9.95 0.60
CA HIS A 49 -1.45 9.89 1.30
C HIS A 49 -1.40 10.72 2.60
N ALA A 50 -2.53 11.27 3.04
CA ALA A 50 -2.60 12.02 4.29
C ALA A 50 -2.30 11.14 5.52
N GLY A 51 -2.18 11.76 6.70
CA GLY A 51 -2.04 11.01 7.95
C GLY A 51 -3.15 9.97 8.13
N TYR A 52 -2.81 8.80 8.66
CA TYR A 52 -3.70 7.63 8.70
C TYR A 52 -4.98 7.87 9.50
N THR A 53 -4.94 8.76 10.48
CA THR A 53 -6.12 9.22 11.22
C THR A 53 -7.21 9.81 10.31
N TYR A 54 -6.82 10.48 9.23
CA TYR A 54 -7.75 11.16 8.33
C TYR A 54 -8.18 10.28 7.14
N CYS A 55 -7.24 9.50 6.58
CA CYS A 55 -7.48 8.81 5.32
C CYS A 55 -7.29 7.29 5.36
N GLY A 56 -6.98 6.70 6.52
CA GLY A 56 -6.71 5.27 6.67
C GLY A 56 -7.89 4.39 6.22
N ALA A 57 -9.10 4.73 6.66
CA ALA A 57 -10.32 4.02 6.26
C ALA A 57 -10.58 4.11 4.75
N CYS A 58 -10.39 5.29 4.15
CA CYS A 58 -10.55 5.50 2.71
C CYS A 58 -9.52 4.69 1.90
N ALA A 59 -8.24 4.74 2.30
CA ALA A 59 -7.18 3.99 1.66
C ALA A 59 -7.41 2.46 1.71
N ALA A 60 -8.01 1.95 2.79
CA ALA A 60 -8.30 0.53 2.95
C ALA A 60 -9.22 -0.02 1.84
N HIS A 61 -10.19 0.77 1.35
CA HIS A 61 -11.04 0.35 0.23
C HIS A 61 -10.24 0.09 -1.06
N ALA A 62 -9.19 0.87 -1.30
CA ALA A 62 -8.31 0.69 -2.44
C ALA A 62 -7.40 -0.54 -2.24
N TYR A 63 -6.76 -0.66 -1.08
CA TYR A 63 -5.86 -1.78 -0.78
C TYR A 63 -6.58 -3.14 -0.71
N LYS A 64 -7.86 -3.17 -0.33
CA LYS A 64 -8.66 -4.41 -0.27
C LYS A 64 -8.84 -5.09 -1.63
N GLN A 65 -8.67 -4.35 -2.72
CA GLN A 65 -8.78 -4.90 -4.08
C GLN A 65 -7.48 -5.54 -4.58
N VAL A 66 -6.39 -5.44 -3.80
CA VAL A 66 -5.08 -5.98 -4.18
C VAL A 66 -4.99 -7.43 -3.72
N ASP A 67 -4.70 -8.33 -4.66
CA ASP A 67 -4.42 -9.74 -4.37
C ASP A 67 -2.91 -9.97 -4.22
N PRO A 68 -2.40 -10.29 -3.02
CA PRO A 68 -0.98 -10.48 -2.77
C PRO A 68 -0.41 -11.72 -3.47
N SER A 69 -1.23 -12.66 -3.94
CA SER A 69 -0.76 -13.88 -4.61
C SER A 69 -0.28 -13.65 -6.05
N ILE A 70 -0.73 -12.56 -6.67
CA ILE A 70 -0.43 -12.22 -8.07
C ILE A 70 0.21 -10.83 -8.23
N THR A 71 0.32 -10.05 -7.15
CA THR A 71 0.81 -8.68 -7.16
C THR A 71 2.28 -8.61 -6.73
N ILE A 72 3.11 -7.95 -7.54
CA ILE A 72 4.40 -7.44 -7.07
C ILE A 72 4.26 -5.94 -6.83
N PHE A 73 4.54 -5.51 -5.60
CA PHE A 73 4.50 -4.10 -5.22
C PHE A 73 5.75 -3.39 -5.72
N TYR A 74 5.60 -2.60 -6.78
CA TYR A 74 6.57 -1.56 -7.14
C TYR A 74 6.11 -0.25 -6.52
N LEU A 75 6.68 0.11 -5.37
CA LEU A 75 6.42 1.40 -4.74
C LEU A 75 7.13 2.51 -5.51
N MET A 76 6.55 2.89 -6.64
CA MET A 76 7.02 4.05 -7.39
C MET A 76 6.28 5.27 -6.84
N MET A 77 6.93 5.97 -5.92
CA MET A 77 6.40 7.19 -5.30
C MET A 77 6.40 8.31 -6.35
N LEU A 78 5.43 8.27 -7.27
CA LEU A 78 5.24 9.35 -8.26
C LEU A 78 4.72 10.57 -7.51
N ILE A 79 5.56 11.60 -7.41
CA ILE A 79 5.21 12.91 -6.86
C ILE A 79 4.35 13.63 -7.91
N LEU A 80 3.13 13.16 -8.15
CA LEU A 80 2.13 13.95 -8.87
C LEU A 80 0.95 14.23 -7.94
N MET A 81 0.84 15.50 -7.56
CA MET A 81 -0.26 16.10 -6.79
C MET A 81 -0.50 15.52 -5.39
N ARG A 82 0.29 16.05 -4.44
CA ARG A 82 -0.03 16.57 -3.07
C ARG A 82 -1.17 16.01 -2.20
N LEU A 83 -1.94 15.00 -2.60
CA LEU A 83 -2.94 14.32 -1.77
C LEU A 83 -3.07 12.81 -2.06
N CYS A 84 -2.64 12.30 -3.21
CA CYS A 84 -2.79 10.88 -3.57
C CYS A 84 -1.47 10.21 -3.98
N VAL A 85 -1.31 8.93 -3.66
CA VAL A 85 -0.27 8.04 -4.19
C VAL A 85 -0.94 7.07 -5.17
N ILE A 86 -0.39 7.01 -6.39
CA ILE A 86 -0.75 6.01 -7.38
C ILE A 86 0.22 4.83 -7.20
N ILE A 87 -0.31 3.65 -6.88
CA ILE A 87 0.49 2.42 -6.79
C ILE A 87 0.13 1.56 -7.99
N PHE A 88 1.11 1.35 -8.87
CA PHE A 88 0.99 0.38 -9.94
C PHE A 88 1.18 -1.03 -9.37
N VAL A 89 0.19 -1.88 -9.59
CA VAL A 89 0.17 -3.28 -9.18
C VAL A 89 0.34 -4.11 -10.45
N THR A 90 1.57 -4.47 -10.80
CA THR A 90 1.77 -5.32 -11.98
C THR A 90 1.32 -6.74 -11.62
N PRO A 91 0.36 -7.33 -12.36
CA PRO A 91 0.11 -8.76 -12.22
C PRO A 91 1.37 -9.50 -12.68
N GLN A 92 1.78 -10.51 -11.93
CA GLN A 92 2.71 -11.55 -12.39
C GLN A 92 2.26 -12.00 -13.79
N PHE A 93 3.02 -11.66 -14.82
CA PHE A 93 2.87 -12.30 -16.13
C PHE A 93 3.18 -13.77 -15.92
N LYS A 94 2.14 -14.59 -15.68
CA LYS A 94 2.25 -16.03 -15.86
C LYS A 94 2.54 -16.20 -17.35
N THR A 95 3.80 -16.45 -17.69
CA THR A 95 4.20 -16.90 -19.02
C THR A 95 3.38 -18.14 -19.31
N GLN A 96 2.28 -17.98 -20.05
CA GLN A 96 1.59 -19.10 -20.68
C GLN A 96 2.63 -19.68 -21.65
N ARG A 97 3.31 -20.75 -21.21
CA ARG A 97 3.99 -21.65 -22.13
C ARG A 97 2.92 -22.19 -23.06
N LEU A 98 2.98 -21.76 -24.32
CA LEU A 98 2.45 -22.51 -25.44
C LEU A 98 3.29 -23.79 -25.62
#